data_AF-A0A953LPA3-F1
#
_entry.id   AF-A0A953LPA3-F1
#
_cell.length_a   1.000
_cell.length_b   1.000
_cell.length_c   1.000
_cell.angle_alpha   90.00
_cell.angle_beta   90.00
_cell.angle_gamma   90.00
#
_symmetry.space_group_name_H-M   'P 1'
#
loop_
_entity.id
_entity.type
_entity.pdbx_description
1 polymer ?
#
loop_
_entity_poly.entity_id
_entity_poly.type
_entity_poly.pdbx_seq_one_letter_code
_entity_poly.pdbx_strand_id
1 'polypeptide(L)'
;MGSIEVPDERRWGAQTQRALQHFRISSERMPMELILALAEVKRACARVNAGLGRLPPDVGQAIAQAADEVLAGRHPDEFPLS
;
A
#
# COMPACT_ATOMS: atom_id res chain seq x y z
N MET A 1 -19.37 2.51 -7.54
CA MET A 1 -19.03 3.48 -6.48
C MET A 1 -18.44 4.71 -7.15
N GLY A 2 -18.89 5.92 -6.77
CA GLY A 2 -18.52 7.19 -7.42
C GLY A 2 -17.12 7.71 -7.04
N SER A 3 -16.82 8.94 -7.50
CA SER A 3 -15.58 9.68 -7.23
C SER A 3 -15.47 10.11 -5.75
N ILE A 4 -14.24 10.27 -5.27
CA ILE A 4 -13.92 10.82 -3.95
C ILE A 4 -12.59 11.59 -4.05
N GLU A 5 -12.49 12.72 -3.38
CA GLU A 5 -11.26 13.51 -3.33
C GLU A 5 -10.26 12.90 -2.35
N VAL A 6 -9.02 12.77 -2.79
CA VAL A 6 -7.87 12.34 -2.01
C VAL A 6 -6.86 13.49 -2.02
N PRO A 7 -6.26 13.88 -0.87
CA PRO A 7 -5.26 14.93 -0.85
C PRO A 7 -4.05 14.58 -1.72
N ASP A 8 -3.53 15.55 -2.47
CA ASP A 8 -2.43 15.36 -3.42
C ASP A 8 -1.12 14.94 -2.75
N GLU A 9 -0.92 15.32 -1.49
CA GLU A 9 0.24 14.93 -0.69
C GLU A 9 0.23 13.46 -0.24
N ARG A 10 -0.85 12.71 -0.50
CA ARG A 10 -1.02 11.32 -0.07
C ARG A 10 -0.86 10.33 -1.21
N ARG A 11 -0.31 9.18 -0.89
CA ARG A 11 -0.06 8.06 -1.83
C ARG A 11 -1.19 7.03 -1.83
N TRP A 12 -2.10 7.07 -0.86
CA TRP A 12 -3.26 6.16 -0.85
C TRP A 12 -4.33 6.57 -1.86
N GLY A 13 -5.24 5.65 -2.17
CA GLY A 13 -6.29 5.87 -3.16
C GLY A 13 -7.70 6.04 -2.58
N ALA A 14 -8.67 6.09 -3.50
CA ALA A 14 -10.09 6.27 -3.20
C ALA A 14 -10.66 5.26 -2.19
N GLN A 15 -10.17 4.02 -2.17
CA GLN A 15 -10.67 3.00 -1.24
C GLN A 15 -10.24 3.29 0.21
N THR A 16 -8.95 3.58 0.43
CA THR A 16 -8.44 4.01 1.74
C THR A 16 -9.14 5.28 2.21
N GLN A 17 -9.34 6.25 1.31
CA GLN A 17 -10.04 7.49 1.64
C GLN A 17 -11.49 7.26 2.07
N ARG A 18 -12.23 6.40 1.36
CA ARG A 18 -13.60 6.02 1.78
C ARG A 18 -13.59 5.32 3.13
N ALA A 19 -12.66 4.39 3.35
CA ALA A 19 -12.55 3.68 4.62
C ALA A 19 -12.27 4.67 5.77
N LEU A 20 -11.41 5.67 5.57
CA LEU A 20 -11.15 6.73 6.54
C LEU A 20 -12.39 7.59 6.87
N GLN A 21 -13.33 7.74 5.95
CA GLN A 21 -14.58 8.47 6.20
C GLN A 21 -15.60 7.60 6.94
N HIS A 22 -15.67 6.31 6.62
CA HIS A 22 -16.67 5.39 7.17
C HIS A 22 -16.28 4.75 8.50
N PHE A 23 -14.99 4.46 8.72
CA PHE A 23 -14.49 3.69 9.86
C PHE A 23 -13.69 4.57 10.84
N ARG A 24 -14.29 5.66 11.31
CA ARG A 24 -13.71 6.54 12.35
C ARG A 24 -14.11 6.11 13.77
N ILE A 25 -14.00 4.81 14.06
CA ILE A 25 -14.55 4.22 15.29
C ILE A 25 -13.48 4.12 16.39
N SER A 26 -12.20 3.99 16.02
CA SER A 26 -11.06 3.87 16.93
C SER A 26 -9.90 4.77 16.52
N SER A 27 -9.08 5.17 17.50
CA SER A 27 -7.80 5.87 17.29
C SER A 27 -6.61 4.91 17.17
N GLU A 28 -6.81 3.62 17.43
CA GLU A 28 -5.78 2.58 17.29
C GLU A 28 -5.54 2.30 15.82
N ARG A 29 -4.30 2.46 15.34
CA ARG A 29 -3.94 2.17 13.95
C ARG A 29 -3.64 0.69 13.76
N MET A 30 -3.75 0.21 12.52
CA MET A 30 -3.20 -1.10 12.15
C MET A 30 -1.75 -1.24 12.63
N PRO A 31 -1.38 -2.36 13.26
CA PRO A 31 -0.02 -2.60 13.72
C PRO A 31 0.98 -2.51 12.55
N MET A 32 2.14 -1.89 12.81
CA MET A 32 3.17 -1.71 11.79
C MET A 32 3.66 -3.05 11.26
N GLU A 33 3.71 -4.07 12.11
CA GLU A 33 4.10 -5.43 11.76
C GLU A 33 3.20 -6.03 10.68
N LEU A 34 1.90 -5.74 10.71
CA LEU A 34 0.96 -6.19 9.68
C LEU A 34 1.19 -5.46 8.35
N ILE A 35 1.44 -4.15 8.40
CA ILE A 35 1.77 -3.35 7.22
C ILE A 35 3.05 -3.88 6.56
N LEU A 36 4.09 -4.13 7.34
CA LEU A 36 5.35 -4.69 6.86
C LEU A 36 5.17 -6.10 6.28
N ALA A 37 4.38 -6.96 6.92
CA ALA A 37 4.05 -8.29 6.40
C ALA A 37 3.34 -8.20 5.03
N LEU A 38 2.37 -7.29 4.88
CA LEU A 38 1.70 -7.05 3.60
C LEU A 38 2.67 -6.53 2.53
N ALA A 39 3.60 -5.64 2.90
CA ALA A 39 4.63 -5.15 1.98
C ALA A 39 5.55 -6.28 1.48
N GLU A 40 5.99 -7.19 2.36
CA GLU A 40 6.76 -8.39 1.96
C GLU A 40 5.98 -9.28 0.98
N VAL A 41 4.68 -9.52 1.25
CA VAL A 41 3.83 -10.30 0.35
C VAL A 41 3.77 -9.65 -1.04
N LYS A 42 3.54 -8.33 -1.10
CA LYS A 42 3.47 -7.61 -2.40
C LYS A 42 4.80 -7.63 -3.14
N ARG A 43 5.91 -7.48 -2.44
CA ARG A 43 7.26 -7.58 -3.01
C ARG A 43 7.53 -8.96 -3.60
N ALA A 44 7.21 -10.03 -2.87
CA ALA A 44 7.38 -11.40 -3.34
C ALA A 44 6.50 -11.69 -4.57
N CYS A 45 5.22 -11.30 -4.53
CA CYS A 45 4.31 -11.46 -5.64
C CYS A 45 4.79 -10.72 -6.91
N ALA A 46 5.29 -9.48 -6.77
CA ALA A 46 5.79 -8.71 -7.90
C ALA A 46 6.98 -9.39 -8.57
N ARG A 47 7.95 -9.87 -7.78
CA ARG A 47 9.15 -10.56 -8.29
C ARG A 47 8.81 -11.88 -8.97
N VAL A 48 7.95 -12.70 -8.35
CA VAL A 48 7.53 -13.98 -8.93
C VAL A 48 6.73 -13.77 -10.21
N ASN A 49 5.77 -12.85 -10.21
CA ASN A 49 4.95 -12.59 -11.40
C ASN A 49 5.78 -12.01 -12.56
N ALA A 50 6.75 -11.13 -12.28
CA ALA A 50 7.69 -10.66 -13.30
C ALA A 50 8.55 -11.81 -13.85
N GLY A 51 9.10 -12.67 -12.98
CA GLY A 51 9.88 -13.84 -13.40
C GLY A 51 9.09 -14.87 -14.20
N LEU A 52 7.78 -14.99 -13.97
CA LEU A 52 6.86 -15.83 -14.75
C LEU A 52 6.30 -15.14 -16.01
N GLY A 53 6.69 -13.90 -16.30
CA GLY A 53 6.17 -13.13 -17.44
C GLY A 53 4.70 -12.73 -17.32
N ARG A 54 4.11 -12.81 -16.12
CA ARG A 54 2.72 -12.41 -15.83
C ARG A 54 2.57 -10.94 -15.52
N LEU A 55 3.69 -10.25 -15.33
CA LEU A 55 3.78 -8.82 -15.10
C LEU A 55 4.95 -8.28 -15.92
N PRO A 56 4.80 -7.13 -16.61
CA PRO A 56 5.92 -6.48 -17.27
C PRO A 56 7.10 -6.27 -16.30
N PRO A 57 8.35 -6.54 -16.70
CA PRO A 57 9.49 -6.48 -15.78
C PRO A 57 9.69 -5.12 -15.10
N ASP A 58 9.46 -4.04 -15.84
CA ASP A 58 9.52 -2.65 -15.36
C ASP A 58 8.46 -2.37 -14.29
N VAL A 59 7.22 -2.82 -14.51
CA VAL A 59 6.13 -2.71 -13.55
C VAL A 59 6.42 -3.55 -12.30
N GLY A 60 6.91 -4.78 -12.48
CA GLY A 60 7.30 -5.64 -11.37
C GLY A 60 8.43 -5.05 -10.52
N GLN A 61 9.43 -4.45 -11.17
CA GLN A 61 10.51 -3.75 -10.49
C GLN A 61 10.01 -2.53 -9.72
N ALA A 62 9.13 -1.72 -10.31
CA ALA A 62 8.54 -0.55 -9.65
C ALA A 62 7.72 -0.94 -8.41
N ILE A 63 6.90 -2.00 -8.48
CA ILE A 63 6.13 -2.49 -7.32
C ILE A 63 7.07 -3.02 -6.24
N ALA A 64 8.09 -3.80 -6.61
CA ALA A 64 9.06 -4.32 -5.64
C ALA A 64 9.83 -3.19 -4.94
N GLN A 65 10.22 -2.15 -5.69
CA GLN A 65 10.89 -0.97 -5.14
C GLN A 65 9.97 -0.19 -4.19
N ALA A 66 8.71 0.02 -4.55
CA ALA A 66 7.74 0.68 -3.68
C ALA A 66 7.52 -0.13 -2.38
N ALA A 67 7.47 -1.47 -2.47
CA ALA A 67 7.39 -2.32 -1.29
C ALA A 67 8.67 -2.25 -0.43
N ASP A 68 9.87 -2.21 -1.04
CA ASP A 68 11.14 -1.99 -0.34
C ASP A 68 11.15 -0.62 0.38
N GLU A 69 10.50 0.42 -0.16
CA GLU A 69 10.33 1.70 0.54
C GLU A 69 9.46 1.60 1.80
N VAL A 70 8.37 0.84 1.74
CA VAL A 70 7.51 0.59 2.89
C VAL A 70 8.24 -0.21 3.96
N LEU A 71 8.97 -1.26 3.56
CA LEU A 71 9.78 -2.09 4.46
C LEU A 71 10.91 -1.31 5.14
N ALA A 72 11.46 -0.31 4.44
CA ALA A 72 12.45 0.62 4.99
C ALA A 72 11.83 1.72 5.88
N GLY A 73 10.52 1.70 6.13
CA GLY A 73 9.82 2.67 6.96
C GLY A 73 9.73 4.07 6.36
N ARG A 74 9.84 4.23 5.04
CA ARG A 74 9.84 5.55 4.38
C ARG A 74 8.46 6.19 4.25
N HIS A 75 7.39 5.43 4.48
CA HIS A 75 5.99 5.86 4.29
C HIS A 75 5.09 5.55 5.49
N PRO A 76 5.48 5.94 6.73
CA PRO A 76 4.73 5.57 7.94
C PRO A 76 3.32 6.18 7.97
N ASP A 77 3.13 7.33 7.33
CA ASP A 77 1.86 8.05 7.33
C ASP A 77 0.90 7.61 6.22
N GLU A 78 1.33 6.75 5.30
CA GLU A 78 0.52 6.33 4.14
C GLU A 78 -0.45 5.17 4.44
N PHE A 79 -0.46 4.71 5.69
CA PHE A 79 -1.34 3.65 6.19
C PHE A 79 -2.20 4.19 7.36
N PRO A 80 -3.21 5.02 7.07
CA PRO A 80 -3.93 5.78 8.10
C PRO A 80 -5.09 5.00 8.75
N LEU A 81 -5.35 3.77 8.31
CA LEU A 81 -6.50 2.99 8.77
C LEU A 81 -6.27 2.32 10.12
N SER A 82 -7.32 2.32 10.93
CA SER A 82 -7.48 1.61 12.20
C SER A 82 -7.98 0.19 12.00
#